data_AF-A0A847HUF0-F1
#
_entry.id   AF-A0A847HUF0-F1
#
_cell.length_a   1.000
_cell.length_b   1.000
_cell.length_c   1.000
_cell.angle_alpha   90.00
_cell.angle_beta   90.00
_cell.angle_gamma   90.00
#
_symmetry.space_group_name_H-M   'P 1'
#
loop_
_entity.id
_entity.type
_entity.pdbx_description
1 polymer ?
#
loop_
_entity_poly.entity_id
_entity_poly.type
_entity_poly.pdbx_seq_one_letter_code
_entity_poly.pdbx_strand_id
1 'polypeptide(L)'
;MHLLLLLLALVLVAINTFGAWAVSRRKPPVARLFLLAAMLLTVTAVAYAYRLSEAFWFLLAGTLLGYLASFLNARLVLGKVEWPNHLLRAVLLAGALALAWLFR
;
A
#
# COMPACT_ATOMS: atom_id res chain seq x y z
N MET A 1 17.48 6.12 6.41
CA MET A 1 16.42 5.14 6.11
C MET A 1 15.02 5.74 6.16
N HIS A 2 14.63 6.47 7.20
CA HIS A 2 13.26 7.00 7.31
C HIS A 2 12.82 7.91 6.15
N LEU A 3 13.72 8.72 5.57
CA LEU A 3 13.40 9.49 4.37
C LEU A 3 13.01 8.58 3.19
N LEU A 4 13.72 7.46 2.98
CA LEU A 4 13.37 6.50 1.93
C LEU A 4 12.01 5.84 2.19
N LEU A 5 11.72 5.48 3.45
CA LEU A 5 10.45 4.89 3.85
C LEU A 5 9.29 5.89 3.75
N LEU A 6 9.54 7.17 4.04
CA LEU A 6 8.60 8.26 3.79
C LEU A 6 8.30 8.39 2.30
N LEU A 7 9.33 8.46 1.46
CA LEU A 7 9.15 8.59 0.00
C LEU A 7 8.40 7.37 -0.57
N LEU A 8 8.75 6.17 -0.11
CA LEU A 8 8.03 4.95 -0.45
C LEU A 8 6.56 5.03 -0.03
N ALA A 9 6.27 5.46 1.20
CA ALA A 9 4.91 5.61 1.70
C ALA A 9 4.12 6.60 0.82
N LEU A 10 4.69 7.75 0.44
CA LEU A 10 4.06 8.71 -0.46
C LEU A 10 3.76 8.13 -1.85
N VAL A 11 4.68 7.35 -2.42
CA VAL A 11 4.44 6.65 -3.70
C VAL A 11 3.27 5.68 -3.55
N LEU A 12 3.23 4.91 -2.46
CA LEU A 12 2.12 3.99 -2.20
C LEU A 12 0.80 4.73 -1.94
N VAL A 13 0.81 5.90 -1.29
CA VAL A 13 -0.37 6.78 -1.14
C VAL A 13 -0.91 7.16 -2.51
N ALA A 14 -0.05 7.62 -3.42
CA ALA A 14 -0.45 8.02 -4.77
C ALA A 14 -1.06 6.84 -5.54
N ILE A 15 -0.42 5.66 -5.51
CA ILE A 15 -0.91 4.45 -6.16
C ILE A 15 -2.29 4.04 -5.63
N ASN A 16 -2.47 4.03 -4.30
CA ASN A 16 -3.73 3.61 -3.69
C ASN A 16 -4.84 4.66 -3.90
N THR A 17 -4.52 5.96 -3.84
CA THR A 17 -5.48 7.03 -4.17
C THR A 17 -5.96 6.91 -5.62
N PHE A 18 -5.04 6.68 -6.56
CA PHE A 18 -5.39 6.43 -7.94
C PHE A 18 -6.27 5.17 -8.09
N GLY A 19 -5.92 4.07 -7.42
CA GLY A 19 -6.71 2.84 -7.39
C GLY A 19 -8.14 3.08 -6.90
N ALA A 20 -8.31 3.84 -5.81
CA ALA A 20 -9.62 4.21 -5.28
C ALA A 20 -10.45 4.99 -6.30
N TRP A 21 -9.87 6.03 -6.91
CA TRP A 21 -10.54 6.82 -7.95
C TRP A 21 -10.97 5.94 -9.14
N ALA A 22 -10.07 5.11 -9.67
CA ALA A 22 -10.29 4.32 -10.86
C ALA A 22 -11.44 3.31 -10.73
N VAL A 23 -11.70 2.81 -9.51
CA VAL A 23 -12.70 1.78 -9.26
C VAL A 23 -13.92 2.28 -8.49
N SER A 24 -13.92 3.55 -8.05
CA SER A 24 -14.97 4.19 -7.25
C SER A 24 -16.38 4.00 -7.80
N ARG A 25 -16.55 4.14 -9.12
CA ARG A 25 -17.84 3.99 -9.81
C ARG A 25 -18.19 2.54 -10.17
N ARG A 26 -17.20 1.65 -10.26
CA ARG A 26 -17.35 0.26 -10.75
C ARG A 26 -17.57 -0.74 -9.62
N LYS A 27 -16.77 -0.63 -8.55
CA LYS A 27 -16.83 -1.51 -7.35
C LYS A 27 -16.50 -0.68 -6.10
N PRO A 28 -17.48 0.02 -5.51
CA PRO A 28 -17.27 0.88 -4.34
C PRO A 28 -16.58 0.20 -3.14
N PRO A 29 -16.86 -1.08 -2.80
CA PRO A 29 -16.16 -1.74 -1.69
C PRO A 29 -14.64 -1.85 -1.92
N VAL A 30 -14.21 -2.14 -3.15
CA VAL A 30 -12.78 -2.21 -3.50
C VAL A 30 -12.14 -0.82 -3.44
N ALA A 31 -12.87 0.22 -3.86
CA ALA A 31 -12.41 1.61 -3.76
C ALA A 31 -12.17 2.03 -2.31
N ARG A 32 -13.06 1.61 -1.38
CA ARG A 32 -12.89 1.89 0.06
C ARG A 32 -11.65 1.22 0.64
N LEU A 33 -11.30 0.01 0.20
CA LEU A 33 -10.06 -0.65 0.63
C LEU A 33 -8.81 0.10 0.16
N PHE A 34 -8.79 0.52 -1.11
CA PHE A 34 -7.71 1.38 -1.62
C PHE A 34 -7.62 2.70 -0.84
N LEU A 35 -8.74 3.35 -0.55
CA LEU A 35 -8.77 4.59 0.20
C LEU A 35 -8.26 4.39 1.64
N LEU A 36 -8.69 3.31 2.31
CA LEU A 36 -8.23 2.96 3.66
C LEU A 36 -6.72 2.69 3.67
N ALA A 37 -6.20 1.96 2.68
CA ALA A 37 -4.77 1.75 2.53
C ALA A 37 -4.02 3.08 2.35
N ALA A 38 -4.52 3.98 1.49
CA ALA A 38 -3.94 5.31 1.29
C ALA A 38 -3.94 6.13 2.59
N MET A 39 -5.02 6.10 3.38
CA MET A 39 -5.09 6.81 4.66
C MET A 39 -4.03 6.32 5.64
N LEU A 40 -3.88 5.00 5.81
CA LEU A 40 -2.85 4.42 6.69
C LEU A 40 -1.44 4.75 6.21
N LEU A 41 -1.20 4.73 4.90
CA LEU A 41 0.09 5.08 4.32
C LEU A 41 0.41 6.57 4.42
N THR A 42 -0.60 7.45 4.44
CA THR A 42 -0.42 8.87 4.75
C THR A 42 0.02 9.04 6.19
N VAL A 43 -0.64 8.37 7.15
CA VAL A 43 -0.21 8.37 8.57
C VAL A 43 1.22 7.83 8.69
N THR A 44 1.55 6.77 7.95
CA THR A 44 2.89 6.19 7.89
C THR A 44 3.93 7.19 7.41
N ALA A 45 3.66 7.94 6.33
CA ALA A 45 4.57 8.94 5.80
C ALA A 45 4.87 10.04 6.83
N VAL A 46 3.83 10.53 7.52
CA VAL A 46 3.98 11.50 8.61
C VAL A 46 4.77 10.91 9.77
N ALA A 47 4.46 9.70 10.20
CA ALA A 47 5.17 9.05 11.31
C ALA A 47 6.67 8.86 11.03
N TYR A 48 7.04 8.47 9.80
CA TYR A 48 8.45 8.41 9.39
C TYR A 48 9.13 9.77 9.29
N ALA A 49 8.39 10.84 8.94
CA ALA A 49 8.93 12.21 8.96
C ALA A 49 9.38 12.61 10.38
N TYR A 50 8.62 12.20 11.39
CA TYR A 50 8.91 12.42 12.81
C TYR A 50 9.77 11.33 13.46
N ARG A 51 10.26 10.35 12.68
CA ARG A 51 11.12 9.26 13.16
C ARG A 51 10.49 8.41 14.27
N LEU A 52 9.18 8.18 14.19
CA LEU A 52 8.47 7.33 15.15
C LEU A 52 8.68 5.85 14.81
N SER A 53 9.07 5.05 15.80
CA SER A 53 9.32 3.61 15.64
C SER A 53 8.05 2.81 15.29
N GLU A 54 6.89 3.32 15.71
CA GLU A 54 5.55 2.78 15.49
C GLU A 54 5.13 2.90 14.01
N ALA A 55 5.82 3.73 13.21
CA ALA A 55 5.57 3.91 11.78
C ALA A 55 5.57 2.58 11.02
N PHE A 56 6.37 1.61 11.47
CA PHE A 56 6.43 0.27 10.87
C PHE A 56 5.08 -0.43 10.86
N TRP A 57 4.30 -0.34 11.94
CA TRP A 57 3.02 -1.05 12.04
C TRP A 57 1.96 -0.45 11.10
N PHE A 58 1.97 0.87 10.94
CA PHE A 58 1.13 1.53 9.95
C PHE A 58 1.55 1.19 8.52
N LEU A 59 2.85 1.10 8.25
CA LEU A 59 3.38 0.67 6.96
C LEU A 59 2.93 -0.75 6.62
N LEU A 60 3.08 -1.69 7.56
CA LEU A 60 2.66 -3.08 7.39
C LEU A 60 1.17 -3.18 7.11
N ALA A 61 0.32 -2.54 7.91
CA ALA A 61 -1.13 -2.57 7.72
C ALA A 61 -1.54 -1.95 6.37
N GLY A 62 -0.98 -0.79 6.03
CA GLY A 62 -1.28 -0.08 4.78
C GLY A 62 -0.83 -0.86 3.53
N THR A 63 0.35 -1.47 3.57
CA THR A 63 0.86 -2.29 2.46
C THR A 63 0.06 -3.57 2.26
N LEU A 64 -0.33 -4.28 3.34
CA LEU A 64 -1.19 -5.46 3.27
C LEU A 64 -2.57 -5.12 2.70
N LEU A 65 -3.19 -4.05 3.18
CA LEU A 65 -4.49 -3.58 2.67
C LEU A 65 -4.39 -3.15 1.20
N GLY A 66 -3.34 -2.44 0.81
CA GLY A 66 -3.11 -2.06 -0.58
C GLY A 66 -2.89 -3.26 -1.50
N TYR A 67 -2.17 -4.28 -1.04
CA TYR A 67 -2.00 -5.54 -1.78
C TYR A 67 -3.33 -6.29 -1.94
N LEU A 68 -4.11 -6.42 -0.85
CA LEU A 68 -5.42 -7.03 -0.89
C LEU A 68 -6.38 -6.28 -1.83
N ALA A 69 -6.41 -4.95 -1.76
CA ALA A 69 -7.22 -4.12 -2.65
C ALA A 69 -6.82 -4.32 -4.13
N SER A 70 -5.51 -4.36 -4.42
CA SER A 70 -4.99 -4.66 -5.76
C SER A 70 -5.42 -6.05 -6.26
N PHE A 71 -5.32 -7.07 -5.41
CA PHE A 71 -5.72 -8.43 -5.74
C PHE A 71 -7.22 -8.55 -6.01
N LEU A 72 -8.05 -7.97 -5.13
CA LEU A 72 -9.50 -7.94 -5.30
C LEU A 72 -9.91 -7.12 -6.53
N ASN A 73 -9.20 -6.04 -6.85
CA ASN A 73 -9.42 -5.30 -8.08
C ASN A 73 -9.17 -6.16 -9.32
N ALA A 74 -8.03 -6.85 -9.38
CA ALA A 74 -7.71 -7.74 -10.48
C ALA A 74 -8.75 -8.86 -10.64
N ARG A 75 -9.18 -9.46 -9.53
CA ARG A 75 -10.16 -10.56 -9.54
C ARG A 75 -11.60 -10.11 -9.84
N LEU A 76 -12.07 -9.03 -9.21
CA LEU A 76 -13.49 -8.64 -9.20
C LEU A 76 -13.85 -7.52 -10.19
N VAL A 77 -12.88 -6.72 -10.63
CA VAL A 77 -13.09 -5.62 -11.58
C VAL A 77 -12.56 -6.00 -12.96
N LEU A 78 -11.34 -6.52 -13.05
CA LEU A 78 -10.71 -6.88 -14.32
C LEU A 78 -11.04 -8.32 -14.76
N GLY A 79 -11.44 -9.19 -13.84
CA GLY A 79 -11.79 -10.59 -14.12
C GLY A 79 -10.59 -11.51 -14.36
N LYS A 80 -9.36 -11.00 -14.25
CA LYS A 80 -8.13 -11.79 -14.42
C LYS A 80 -7.04 -11.29 -13.48
N VAL A 81 -6.36 -12.24 -12.83
CA VAL A 81 -5.17 -11.98 -12.01
C VAL A 81 -3.93 -12.31 -12.82
N GLU A 82 -3.15 -11.28 -13.16
CA GLU A 82 -1.80 -11.47 -13.67
C GLU A 82 -0.88 -11.81 -12.50
N TRP A 83 -0.72 -13.11 -12.24
CA TRP A 83 0.06 -13.62 -11.12
C TRP A 83 1.52 -13.16 -11.12
N PRO A 84 2.26 -13.12 -12.25
CA PRO A 84 3.64 -12.62 -12.25
C PRO A 84 3.74 -11.19 -11.69
N ASN A 85 2.79 -10.32 -12.05
CA ASN A 85 2.76 -8.93 -11.56
C ASN A 85 2.42 -8.86 -10.06
N HIS A 86 1.53 -9.72 -9.57
CA HIS A 86 1.19 -9.77 -8.15
C HIS A 86 2.32 -10.34 -7.31
N LEU A 87 2.98 -11.40 -7.77
CA LEU A 87 4.14 -11.98 -7.11
C LEU A 87 5.31 -10.99 -7.06
N LEU A 88 5.60 -10.30 -8.17
CA LEU A 88 6.63 -9.26 -8.18
C LEU A 88 6.31 -8.15 -7.17
N ARG A 89 5.05 -7.68 -7.14
CA ARG A 89 4.61 -6.69 -6.14
C ARG A 89 4.76 -7.22 -4.72
N ALA A 90 4.38 -8.46 -4.45
CA ALA A 90 4.50 -9.07 -3.13
C ALA A 90 5.97 -9.14 -2.68
N VAL A 91 6.88 -9.55 -3.57
CA VAL A 91 8.32 -9.59 -3.30
C VAL A 91 8.87 -8.19 -3.02
N LEU A 92 8.52 -7.19 -3.83
CA LEU A 92 8.97 -5.81 -3.61
C LEU A 92 8.46 -5.23 -2.28
N LEU A 93 7.19 -5.45 -1.96
CA LEU A 93 6.61 -5.01 -0.68
C LEU A 93 7.24 -5.75 0.50
N ALA A 94 7.44 -7.07 0.41
CA ALA A 94 8.10 -7.85 1.45
C ALA A 94 9.54 -7.39 1.67
N GLY A 95 10.29 -7.12 0.60
CA GLY A 95 11.63 -6.55 0.69
C GLY A 95 11.66 -5.18 1.36
N ALA A 96 10.71 -4.30 1.00
CA ALA A 96 10.58 -3.00 1.64
C ALA A 96 10.22 -3.10 3.13
N LEU A 97 9.33 -4.02 3.52
CA LEU A 97 8.97 -4.27 4.91
C LEU A 97 10.13 -4.88 5.70
N ALA A 98 10.90 -5.80 5.11
CA ALA A 98 12.09 -6.37 5.73
C ALA A 98 13.14 -5.30 6.00
N LEU A 99 13.40 -4.42 5.03
CA LEU A 99 14.27 -3.25 5.23
C LEU A 99 13.71 -2.33 6.31
N ALA A 100 12.42 -2.01 6.28
CA ALA A 100 11.80 -1.17 7.29
C ALA A 100 11.93 -1.76 8.71
N TRP A 101 11.83 -3.08 8.86
CA TRP A 101 11.98 -3.77 10.14
C TRP A 101 13.41 -3.70 10.69
N LEU A 102 14.41 -3.92 9.84
CA LEU A 102 15.82 -3.90 10.24
C LEU A 102 16.30 -2.51 10.68
N PHE A 103 15.63 -1.46 10.21
CA PHE A 103 15.99 -0.06 10.46
C PHE A 103 14.85 0.73 11.13
N ARG A 104 13.97 0.04 11.85
CA ARG A 104 12.86 0.65 12.59
C ARG A 104 13.35 1.46 13.79
#